data_AF-A0A9D1JNT0-F1
#
_entry.id   AF-A0A9D1JNT0-F1
#
_cell.length_a   1.000
_cell.length_b   1.000
_cell.length_c   1.000
_cell.angle_alpha   90.00
_cell.angle_beta   90.00
_cell.angle_gamma   90.00
#
_symmetry.space_group_name_H-M   'P 1'
#
loop_
_entity.id
_entity.type
_entity.pdbx_description
1 polymer ?
#
loop_
_entity_poly.entity_id
_entity_poly.type
_entity_poly.pdbx_seq_one_letter_code
_entity_poly.pdbx_strand_id
1 'polypeptide(L)'
;MEYPLRTLIKSSDWLHIEEDDIEGNYNSIIEETSCCLNLGNITHTFTLIQDKERRKTVSESFRERLSHLNDVFFEAGLYEEQLQQYNDVCLNAQRAIVTQFVNDCRNGTITNYFHVQYNTGKIRTFKNGISEQKKTVGKNIIFTFNNERFISLTGITTGWDEYATAYRHFFCLVLILSLFEQLDINISNLRILYFSLNQKVKLAVLSGMKVNCMFGLGGSYGSLFEELSQLIPSNKREMNIKIDKEHQIMDITIKNSGFLSKAYSAYLNCPWDEKDIGRKIPLARLNELYTIKSSDVRVYDYNDFLDSKDISTIRIMRGNTPDTMVVRVELTGMRIISRLVKVSANATDKVQADRLFESFAVPDDMIACLLWRIIWRTKQWNSEKFPIERSLFNVYSQFIQEYEGSRNIAKQTAVIILLSQKNDEERERLINKYFDKNASKQKAEIRAGLKKLDEMIEKDCKEKAEFTKFTGGLINNYVW
;
A
#
# COMPACT_ATOMS: atom_id res chain seq x y z
N MET A 1 -0.12 26.97 18.41
CA MET A 1 -1.36 26.22 18.17
C MET A 1 -0.91 24.84 17.72
N GLU A 2 -1.03 23.82 18.57
CA GLU A 2 -0.65 22.43 18.23
C GLU A 2 -1.71 21.84 17.29
N TYR A 3 -1.29 21.28 16.16
CA TYR A 3 -2.16 20.61 15.19
C TYR A 3 -1.95 19.11 15.34
N PRO A 4 -2.85 18.37 16.00
CA PRO A 4 -2.63 16.97 16.32
C PRO A 4 -2.94 16.10 15.08
N LEU A 5 -1.94 15.94 14.22
CA LEU A 5 -1.79 14.72 13.42
C LEU A 5 -0.46 14.12 13.77
N ARG A 6 -0.41 13.37 14.87
CA ARG A 6 0.79 12.64 15.27
C ARG A 6 0.56 11.17 14.93
N THR A 7 1.54 10.56 14.28
CA THR A 7 1.75 9.13 14.45
C THR A 7 1.79 8.89 15.96
N LEU A 8 1.14 7.84 16.44
CA LEU A 8 1.04 7.59 17.88
C LEU A 8 2.41 7.32 18.53
N ILE A 9 3.50 7.29 17.74
CA ILE A 9 4.89 7.33 18.18
C ILE A 9 5.69 8.30 17.32
N LYS A 10 6.38 9.24 17.99
CA LYS A 10 7.40 10.10 17.38
C LYS A 10 8.66 9.27 17.15
N SER A 11 9.18 9.23 15.93
CA SER A 11 10.63 9.11 15.73
C SER A 11 11.09 10.47 15.20
N SER A 12 12.01 11.12 15.92
CA SER A 12 12.56 12.43 15.54
C SER A 12 13.68 12.33 14.51
N ASP A 13 14.13 11.13 14.16
CA ASP A 13 15.40 10.93 13.47
C ASP A 13 15.18 10.10 12.20
N TRP A 14 15.14 10.82 11.07
CA TRP A 14 14.75 10.36 9.74
C TRP A 14 15.59 9.24 9.12
N LEU A 15 16.61 8.70 9.79
CA LEU A 15 17.55 7.75 9.17
C LEU A 15 18.18 6.73 10.14
N HIS A 16 17.82 6.73 11.42
CA HIS A 16 18.30 5.74 12.37
C HIS A 16 17.14 5.32 13.27
N ILE A 17 16.56 4.16 12.96
CA ILE A 17 15.86 3.40 13.98
C ILE A 17 16.97 2.83 14.86
N GLU A 18 17.23 3.47 16.01
CA GLU A 18 18.11 2.88 17.02
C GLU A 18 17.49 1.56 17.47
N GLU A 19 18.31 0.53 17.70
CA GLU A 19 17.85 -0.82 18.10
C GLU A 19 16.97 -0.80 19.36
N ASP A 20 17.10 0.25 20.18
CA ASP A 20 16.36 0.47 21.43
C ASP A 20 15.01 1.23 21.24
N ASP A 21 14.77 1.86 20.08
CA ASP A 21 13.52 2.59 19.78
C ASP A 21 12.43 1.68 19.19
N ILE A 22 12.78 0.41 18.88
CA ILE A 22 11.85 -0.58 18.33
C ILE A 22 10.91 -1.17 19.40
N GLU A 23 11.16 -0.88 20.68
CA GLU A 23 10.19 -1.15 21.75
C GLU A 23 9.01 -0.16 21.74
N GLY A 24 9.03 0.87 20.89
CA GLY A 24 7.88 1.71 20.62
C GLY A 24 6.79 0.96 19.85
N ASN A 25 5.59 0.84 20.42
CA ASN A 25 4.33 0.44 19.76
C ASN A 25 4.01 1.27 18.48
N TYR A 26 4.75 1.11 17.39
CA TYR A 26 4.45 1.78 16.13
C TYR A 26 3.06 1.31 15.69
N ASN A 27 2.11 2.24 15.59
CA ASN A 27 0.73 1.92 15.26
C ASN A 27 0.51 1.75 13.75
N SER A 28 1.60 1.42 13.04
CA SER A 28 1.67 1.37 11.60
C SER A 28 2.56 0.23 11.15
N ILE A 29 2.05 -0.55 10.21
CA ILE A 29 2.64 -1.81 9.80
C ILE A 29 2.56 -1.94 8.28
N ILE A 30 3.65 -2.39 7.67
CA ILE A 30 3.60 -2.94 6.32
C ILE A 30 3.04 -4.35 6.47
N GLU A 31 1.76 -4.57 6.19
CA GLU A 31 1.09 -5.87 6.34
C GLU A 31 1.65 -6.90 5.35
N GLU A 32 1.95 -6.47 4.13
CA GLU A 32 2.37 -7.37 3.04
C GLU A 32 3.29 -6.65 2.06
N THR A 33 4.30 -7.35 1.58
CA THR A 33 5.15 -6.92 0.47
C THR A 33 5.12 -7.95 -0.64
N SER A 34 5.15 -7.49 -1.88
CA SER A 34 5.28 -8.37 -3.04
C SER A 34 6.39 -7.87 -3.93
N CYS A 35 7.22 -8.76 -4.45
CA CYS A 35 8.24 -8.42 -5.42
C CYS A 35 8.23 -9.38 -6.60
N CYS A 36 8.83 -8.92 -7.69
CA CYS A 36 8.79 -9.59 -8.97
C CYS A 36 10.20 -9.75 -9.51
N LEU A 37 10.58 -11.00 -9.78
CA LEU A 37 11.87 -11.37 -10.34
C LEU A 37 11.70 -11.87 -11.77
N ASN A 38 12.46 -11.29 -12.71
CA ASN A 38 12.44 -11.73 -14.10
C ASN A 38 13.03 -13.14 -14.21
N LEU A 39 12.31 -14.05 -14.88
CA LEU A 39 12.76 -15.42 -15.09
C LEU A 39 14.10 -15.48 -15.85
N GLY A 40 14.31 -14.56 -16.79
CA GLY A 40 15.57 -14.38 -17.50
C GLY A 40 16.77 -14.17 -16.57
N ASN A 41 16.58 -13.48 -15.44
CA ASN A 41 17.64 -13.28 -14.46
C ASN A 41 18.05 -14.60 -13.81
N ILE A 42 17.08 -15.42 -13.40
CA ILE A 42 17.38 -16.72 -12.79
C ILE A 42 17.95 -17.69 -13.82
N THR A 43 17.35 -17.82 -15.00
CA THR A 43 17.88 -18.72 -16.04
C THR A 43 19.27 -18.31 -16.53
N HIS A 44 19.67 -17.04 -16.38
CA HIS A 44 21.03 -16.61 -16.65
C HIS A 44 22.06 -17.28 -15.73
N THR A 45 21.69 -17.67 -14.51
CA THR A 45 22.59 -18.43 -13.62
C THR A 45 23.00 -19.78 -14.23
N PHE A 46 22.17 -20.35 -15.12
CA PHE A 46 22.47 -21.61 -15.82
C PHE A 46 23.52 -21.46 -16.93
N THR A 47 23.95 -20.24 -17.25
CA THR A 47 25.10 -20.03 -18.16
C THR A 47 26.40 -20.63 -17.63
N LEU A 48 26.47 -20.94 -16.34
CA LEU A 48 27.54 -21.70 -15.71
C LEU A 48 27.65 -23.14 -16.26
N ILE A 49 26.58 -23.67 -16.83
CA ILE A 49 26.56 -24.97 -17.50
C ILE A 49 27.10 -24.78 -18.92
N GLN A 50 28.32 -25.23 -19.17
CA GLN A 50 29.01 -25.02 -20.45
C GLN A 50 28.27 -25.67 -21.63
N ASP A 51 27.77 -26.89 -21.44
CA ASP A 51 27.00 -27.60 -22.46
C ASP A 51 25.67 -26.89 -22.77
N LYS A 52 25.49 -26.54 -24.05
CA LYS A 52 24.36 -25.74 -24.53
C LYS A 52 23.04 -26.52 -24.51
N GLU A 53 23.05 -27.79 -24.87
CA GLU A 53 21.84 -28.63 -24.89
C GLU A 53 21.42 -28.94 -23.46
N ARG A 54 22.37 -29.28 -22.58
CA ARG A 54 22.11 -29.50 -21.16
C ARG A 54 21.57 -28.25 -20.47
N ARG A 55 22.13 -27.07 -20.78
CA ARG A 55 21.61 -25.77 -20.30
C ARG A 55 20.19 -25.51 -20.75
N LYS A 56 19.85 -25.88 -22.00
CA LYS A 56 18.50 -25.74 -22.54
C LYS A 56 17.53 -26.65 -21.79
N THR A 57 17.89 -27.92 -21.58
CA THR A 57 17.11 -28.88 -20.77
C THR A 57 16.85 -28.34 -19.37
N VAL A 58 17.90 -27.89 -18.66
CA VAL A 58 17.77 -27.31 -17.32
C VAL A 58 16.83 -26.09 -17.33
N SER A 59 16.95 -25.21 -18.33
CA SER A 59 16.09 -24.03 -18.44
C SER A 59 14.62 -24.39 -18.71
N GLU A 60 14.36 -25.45 -19.48
CA GLU A 60 13.02 -25.95 -19.79
C GLU A 60 12.40 -26.65 -18.58
N SER A 61 13.13 -27.56 -17.92
CA SER A 61 12.69 -28.23 -16.69
C SER A 61 12.48 -27.25 -15.53
N PHE A 62 13.30 -26.19 -15.42
CA PHE A 62 13.08 -25.14 -14.43
C PHE A 62 11.74 -24.41 -14.64
N ARG A 63 11.38 -24.14 -15.91
CA ARG A 63 10.10 -23.50 -16.24
C ARG A 63 8.91 -24.40 -15.97
N GLU A 64 9.04 -25.68 -16.29
CA GLU A 64 8.02 -26.69 -16.02
C GLU A 64 7.79 -26.83 -14.52
N ARG A 65 8.86 -26.91 -13.73
CA ARG A 65 8.77 -26.94 -12.27
C ARG A 65 8.09 -25.69 -11.71
N LEU A 66 8.39 -24.51 -12.27
CA LEU A 66 7.71 -23.27 -11.88
C LEU A 66 6.20 -23.26 -12.21
N SER A 67 5.76 -23.93 -13.28
CA SER A 67 4.32 -24.06 -13.57
C SER A 67 3.58 -24.99 -12.60
N HIS A 68 4.31 -25.82 -11.86
CA HIS A 68 3.78 -26.78 -10.89
C HIS A 68 4.21 -26.47 -9.45
N LEU A 69 4.46 -25.20 -9.11
CA LEU A 69 4.95 -24.81 -7.78
C LEU A 69 4.11 -25.33 -6.61
N ASN A 70 2.79 -25.48 -6.79
CA ASN A 70 1.90 -26.04 -5.76
C ASN A 70 2.17 -27.53 -5.47
N ASP A 71 2.78 -28.24 -6.42
CA ASP A 71 3.11 -29.66 -6.35
C ASP A 71 4.60 -29.90 -6.01
N VAL A 72 5.39 -28.82 -5.92
CA VAL A 72 6.82 -28.92 -5.58
C VAL A 72 6.98 -29.11 -4.08
N PHE A 73 7.34 -30.32 -3.67
CA PHE A 73 7.77 -30.59 -2.31
C PHE A 73 9.10 -29.88 -2.03
N PHE A 74 9.11 -28.98 -1.05
CA PHE A 74 10.24 -28.10 -0.77
C PHE A 74 11.11 -28.70 0.34
N GLU A 75 12.03 -29.61 -0.02
CA GLU A 75 12.93 -30.28 0.93
C GLU A 75 14.12 -29.39 1.34
N ALA A 76 13.84 -28.20 1.87
CA ALA A 76 14.87 -27.25 2.30
C ALA A 76 15.87 -27.87 3.30
N GLY A 77 15.44 -28.84 4.10
CA GLY A 77 16.29 -29.56 5.05
C GLY A 77 17.42 -30.37 4.43
N LEU A 78 17.29 -30.84 3.17
CA LEU A 78 18.41 -31.51 2.47
C LEU A 78 19.53 -30.54 2.09
N TYR A 79 19.22 -29.25 2.04
CA TYR A 79 20.14 -28.21 1.58
C TYR A 79 20.55 -27.25 2.70
N GLU A 80 20.35 -27.61 3.96
CA GLU A 80 20.62 -26.73 5.12
C GLU A 80 22.07 -26.23 5.17
N GLU A 81 23.04 -27.10 4.87
CA GLU A 81 24.45 -26.71 4.80
C GLU A 81 24.70 -25.70 3.67
N GLN A 82 24.14 -25.94 2.48
CA GLN A 82 24.28 -25.04 1.32
C GLN A 82 23.57 -23.70 1.56
N LEU A 83 22.44 -23.71 2.26
CA LEU A 83 21.73 -22.50 2.69
C LEU A 83 22.58 -21.68 3.67
N GLN A 84 23.21 -22.33 4.65
CA GLN A 84 24.10 -21.66 5.60
C GLN A 84 25.34 -21.09 4.90
N GLN A 85 25.98 -21.86 4.01
CA GLN A 85 27.13 -21.38 3.23
C GLN A 85 26.74 -20.21 2.32
N TYR A 86 25.56 -20.27 1.68
CA TYR A 86 25.05 -19.16 0.88
C TYR A 86 24.83 -17.92 1.74
N ASN A 87 24.22 -18.07 2.91
CA ASN A 87 24.00 -16.99 3.85
C ASN A 87 25.32 -16.31 4.23
N ASP A 88 26.29 -17.07 4.72
CA ASP A 88 27.58 -16.56 5.19
C ASP A 88 28.38 -15.84 4.08
N VAL A 89 28.23 -16.26 2.82
CA VAL A 89 29.00 -15.70 1.70
C VAL A 89 28.28 -14.54 1.01
N CYS A 90 26.95 -14.53 0.96
CA CYS A 90 26.19 -13.64 0.07
C CYS A 90 25.24 -12.67 0.77
N LEU A 91 24.61 -13.08 1.87
CA LEU A 91 23.57 -12.31 2.54
C LEU A 91 24.06 -11.71 3.86
N ASN A 92 24.90 -12.47 4.58
CA ASN A 92 25.33 -12.18 5.94
C ASN A 92 24.15 -11.93 6.89
N ALA A 93 23.05 -12.68 6.70
CA ALA A 93 21.86 -12.53 7.53
C ALA A 93 22.00 -13.28 8.86
N GLN A 94 21.17 -12.95 9.85
CA GLN A 94 21.16 -13.68 11.13
C GLN A 94 21.02 -15.20 10.91
N ARG A 95 21.87 -16.00 11.55
CA ARG A 95 21.86 -17.47 11.39
C ARG A 95 20.51 -18.11 11.73
N ALA A 96 19.79 -17.54 12.69
CA ALA A 96 18.45 -17.99 13.07
C ALA A 96 17.47 -17.99 11.89
N ILE A 97 17.65 -17.13 10.89
CA ILE A 97 16.81 -17.03 9.70
C ILE A 97 16.90 -18.30 8.84
N VAL A 98 18.10 -18.89 8.71
CA VAL A 98 18.29 -20.15 7.97
C VAL A 98 17.54 -21.28 8.67
N THR A 99 17.73 -21.41 9.99
CA THR A 99 17.06 -22.41 10.81
C THR A 99 15.54 -22.26 10.76
N GLN A 100 15.03 -21.02 10.84
CA GLN A 100 13.60 -20.73 10.74
C GLN A 100 13.06 -21.13 9.36
N PHE A 101 13.73 -20.75 8.27
CA PHE A 101 13.32 -21.12 6.91
C PHE A 101 13.20 -22.63 6.73
N VAL A 102 14.22 -23.38 7.18
CA VAL A 102 14.23 -24.85 7.08
C VAL A 102 13.08 -25.47 7.88
N ASN A 103 12.84 -24.99 9.10
CA ASN A 103 11.75 -25.48 9.95
C ASN A 103 10.38 -25.13 9.35
N ASP A 104 10.22 -23.93 8.78
CA ASP A 104 8.98 -23.49 8.18
C ASP A 104 8.63 -24.30 6.93
N CYS A 105 9.62 -24.63 6.11
CA CYS A 105 9.45 -25.55 4.99
C CYS A 105 9.10 -26.96 5.47
N ARG A 106 9.82 -27.50 6.46
CA ARG A 106 9.60 -28.84 7.00
C ARG A 106 8.20 -29.02 7.59
N ASN A 107 7.71 -28.00 8.29
CA ASN A 107 6.40 -28.02 8.95
C ASN A 107 5.25 -27.57 8.03
N GLY A 108 5.55 -27.08 6.82
CA GLY A 108 4.58 -26.51 5.90
C GLY A 108 3.99 -25.16 6.36
N THR A 109 4.52 -24.54 7.41
CA THR A 109 4.04 -23.26 7.95
C THR A 109 4.47 -22.08 7.08
N ILE A 110 5.50 -22.24 6.25
CA ILE A 110 6.01 -21.20 5.35
C ILE A 110 4.90 -20.61 4.44
N THR A 111 3.94 -21.43 4.02
CA THR A 111 2.84 -21.00 3.13
C THR A 111 1.83 -20.11 3.82
N ASN A 112 1.90 -19.89 5.14
CA ASN A 112 1.01 -18.97 5.84
C ASN A 112 1.39 -17.50 5.64
N TYR A 113 2.64 -17.23 5.24
CA TYR A 113 3.14 -15.86 5.06
C TYR A 113 4.10 -15.69 3.89
N PHE A 114 4.67 -16.74 3.31
CA PHE A 114 5.51 -16.63 2.12
C PHE A 114 4.89 -17.39 0.96
N HIS A 115 4.46 -16.64 -0.05
CA HIS A 115 3.81 -17.17 -1.24
C HIS A 115 4.66 -16.90 -2.47
N VAL A 116 4.79 -17.91 -3.33
CA VAL A 116 5.49 -17.79 -4.60
C VAL A 116 4.54 -18.11 -5.74
N GLN A 117 4.45 -17.22 -6.72
CA GLN A 117 3.61 -17.38 -7.90
C GLN A 117 4.47 -17.31 -9.15
N TYR A 118 4.19 -18.17 -10.12
CA TYR A 118 4.80 -18.10 -11.43
C TYR A 118 3.82 -17.53 -12.45
N ASN A 119 4.22 -16.45 -13.10
CA ASN A 119 3.41 -15.78 -14.08
C ASN A 119 3.90 -16.07 -15.51
N THR A 120 3.03 -16.71 -16.28
CA THR A 120 3.18 -16.91 -17.72
C THR A 120 2.57 -15.75 -18.48
N GLY A 121 3.36 -15.07 -19.32
CA GLY A 121 2.86 -14.01 -20.18
C GLY A 121 1.88 -14.51 -21.26
N LYS A 122 1.21 -13.60 -21.96
CA LYS A 122 0.32 -13.93 -23.09
C LYS A 122 1.03 -14.80 -24.13
N ILE A 123 0.27 -15.74 -24.70
CA ILE A 123 0.68 -16.52 -25.87
C ILE A 123 1.06 -15.55 -26.98
N ARG A 124 2.33 -15.55 -27.40
CA ARG A 124 2.76 -14.83 -28.59
C ARG A 124 2.75 -15.80 -29.77
N THR A 125 2.07 -15.39 -30.84
CA THR A 125 2.14 -16.08 -32.14
C THR A 125 3.38 -15.58 -32.85
N PHE A 126 4.35 -16.48 -33.04
CA PHE A 126 5.51 -16.22 -33.89
C PHE A 126 5.22 -16.85 -35.25
N LYS A 127 5.31 -16.05 -36.33
CA LYS A 127 5.37 -16.56 -37.69
C LYS A 127 6.83 -16.79 -38.06
N ASN A 128 7.21 -18.04 -38.21
CA ASN A 128 8.50 -18.43 -38.77
C ASN A 128 8.20 -19.35 -39.96
N GLY A 129 8.16 -18.78 -41.17
CA GLY A 129 7.64 -19.48 -42.34
C GLY A 129 6.12 -19.72 -42.30
N ILE A 130 5.67 -20.86 -42.84
CA ILE A 130 4.25 -21.22 -43.03
C ILE A 130 3.58 -21.71 -41.73
N SER A 131 4.35 -22.06 -40.69
CA SER A 131 3.82 -22.56 -39.42
C SER A 131 3.65 -21.45 -38.37
N GLU A 132 2.46 -21.34 -37.79
CA GLU A 132 2.21 -20.54 -36.58
C GLU A 132 2.68 -21.29 -35.33
N GLN A 133 3.63 -20.73 -34.58
CA GLN A 133 4.01 -21.24 -33.27
C GLN A 133 3.44 -20.35 -32.17
N LYS A 134 2.58 -20.93 -31.33
CA LYS A 134 2.09 -20.32 -30.09
C LYS A 134 3.06 -20.66 -28.97
N LYS A 135 3.83 -19.69 -28.48
CA LYS A 135 4.74 -19.90 -27.34
C LYS A 135 4.27 -19.10 -26.13
N THR A 136 4.01 -19.81 -25.03
CA THR A 136 3.83 -19.22 -23.70
C THR A 136 5.20 -18.80 -23.18
N VAL A 137 5.41 -17.50 -23.00
CA VAL A 137 6.67 -16.98 -22.48
C VAL A 137 6.51 -16.79 -20.98
N GLY A 138 7.07 -17.71 -20.19
CA GLY A 138 7.29 -17.49 -18.76
C GLY A 138 7.99 -16.16 -18.54
N LYS A 139 7.38 -15.25 -17.78
CA LYS A 139 7.92 -13.89 -17.61
C LYS A 139 8.61 -13.75 -16.26
N ASN A 140 7.87 -13.95 -15.17
CA ASN A 140 8.34 -13.53 -13.85
C ASN A 140 7.94 -14.53 -12.74
N ILE A 141 8.76 -14.58 -11.69
CA ILE A 141 8.45 -15.19 -10.41
C ILE A 141 8.04 -14.06 -9.47
N ILE A 142 6.92 -14.20 -8.78
CA ILE A 142 6.39 -13.21 -7.83
C ILE A 142 6.52 -13.81 -6.43
N PHE A 143 7.16 -13.10 -5.53
CA PHE A 143 7.26 -13.47 -4.11
C PHE A 143 6.43 -12.50 -3.30
N THR A 144 5.51 -13.01 -2.50
CA THR A 144 4.70 -12.23 -1.57
C THR A 144 5.02 -12.67 -0.15
N PHE A 145 5.39 -11.72 0.69
CA PHE A 145 5.63 -11.93 2.11
C PHE A 145 4.59 -11.16 2.92
N ASN A 146 3.77 -11.87 3.70
CA ASN A 146 2.78 -11.32 4.61
C ASN A 146 3.43 -11.14 5.98
N ASN A 147 3.88 -9.92 6.24
CA ASN A 147 4.62 -9.57 7.44
C ASN A 147 3.73 -9.67 8.68
N GLU A 148 2.46 -9.23 8.58
CA GLU A 148 1.51 -9.31 9.71
C GLU A 148 1.33 -10.75 10.19
N ARG A 149 1.14 -11.70 9.25
CA ARG A 149 1.03 -13.13 9.56
C ARG A 149 2.33 -13.69 10.11
N PHE A 150 3.47 -13.36 9.51
CA PHE A 150 4.77 -13.77 10.01
C PHE A 150 4.99 -13.33 11.46
N ILE A 151 4.78 -12.05 11.76
CA ILE A 151 4.89 -11.47 13.11
C ILE A 151 3.94 -12.20 14.07
N SER A 152 2.66 -12.38 13.67
CA SER A 152 1.66 -13.02 14.53
C SER A 152 1.97 -14.47 14.90
N LEU A 153 2.66 -15.21 14.02
CA LEU A 153 2.95 -16.63 14.20
C LEU A 153 4.30 -16.88 14.86
N THR A 154 5.28 -16.01 14.61
CA THR A 154 6.67 -16.18 15.08
C THR A 154 6.99 -15.33 16.30
N GLY A 155 6.24 -14.24 16.53
CA GLY A 155 6.55 -13.23 17.54
C GLY A 155 7.72 -12.30 17.17
N ILE A 156 8.31 -12.45 15.97
CA ILE A 156 9.44 -11.64 15.52
C ILE A 156 8.89 -10.31 14.99
N THR A 157 8.98 -9.25 15.79
CA THR A 157 8.43 -7.92 15.48
C THR A 157 9.41 -7.02 14.72
N THR A 158 10.71 -7.34 14.72
CA THR A 158 11.79 -6.51 14.15
C THR A 158 12.62 -7.32 13.15
N GLY A 159 13.23 -6.66 12.17
CA GLY A 159 14.07 -7.32 11.15
C GLY A 159 13.31 -8.26 10.20
N TRP A 160 11.97 -8.24 10.17
CA TRP A 160 11.15 -9.10 9.32
C TRP A 160 11.47 -8.94 7.81
N ASP A 161 12.00 -7.80 7.41
CA ASP A 161 12.43 -7.49 6.04
C ASP A 161 13.69 -8.27 5.63
N GLU A 162 14.56 -8.57 6.60
CA GLU A 162 15.73 -9.44 6.44
C GLU A 162 15.25 -10.88 6.16
N TYR A 163 14.24 -11.37 6.91
CA TYR A 163 13.57 -12.64 6.64
C TYR A 163 12.93 -12.65 5.25
N ALA A 164 12.16 -11.62 4.91
CA ALA A 164 11.52 -11.51 3.60
C ALA A 164 12.55 -11.53 2.46
N THR A 165 13.73 -10.96 2.66
CA THR A 165 14.83 -10.98 1.69
C THR A 165 15.50 -12.34 1.61
N ALA A 166 15.92 -12.89 2.74
CA ALA A 166 16.56 -14.19 2.82
C ALA A 166 15.68 -15.31 2.25
N TYR A 167 14.37 -15.31 2.55
CA TYR A 167 13.44 -16.36 2.10
C TYR A 167 13.33 -16.40 0.57
N ARG A 168 13.35 -15.25 -0.12
CA ARG A 168 13.40 -15.21 -1.59
C ARG A 168 14.64 -15.89 -2.13
N HIS A 169 15.80 -15.55 -1.55
CA HIS A 169 17.09 -16.09 -1.96
C HIS A 169 17.18 -17.60 -1.70
N PHE A 170 16.82 -18.04 -0.49
CA PHE A 170 16.82 -19.45 -0.10
C PHE A 170 15.85 -20.27 -0.94
N PHE A 171 14.65 -19.75 -1.22
CA PHE A 171 13.72 -20.39 -2.14
C PHE A 171 14.33 -20.58 -3.53
N CYS A 172 14.93 -19.53 -4.11
CA CYS A 172 15.54 -19.66 -5.43
C CYS A 172 16.70 -20.67 -5.43
N LEU A 173 17.50 -20.70 -4.36
CA LEU A 173 18.62 -21.61 -4.23
C LEU A 173 18.16 -23.07 -4.15
N VAL A 174 17.22 -23.40 -3.25
CA VAL A 174 16.68 -24.76 -3.10
C VAL A 174 16.05 -25.24 -4.40
N LEU A 175 15.32 -24.37 -5.10
CA LEU A 175 14.69 -24.72 -6.38
C LEU A 175 15.72 -25.08 -7.45
N ILE A 176 16.88 -24.41 -7.47
CA ILE A 176 17.98 -24.69 -8.41
C ILE A 176 18.74 -25.94 -8.00
N LEU A 177 19.12 -26.08 -6.72
CA LEU A 177 19.91 -27.22 -6.24
C LEU A 177 19.15 -28.54 -6.44
N SER A 178 17.87 -28.58 -6.06
CA SER A 178 17.04 -29.76 -6.28
C SER A 178 16.80 -30.10 -7.74
N LEU A 179 16.82 -29.11 -8.63
CA LEU A 179 16.76 -29.36 -10.07
C LEU A 179 18.09 -29.92 -10.59
N PHE A 180 19.20 -29.39 -10.10
CA PHE A 180 20.53 -29.86 -10.47
C PHE A 180 20.74 -31.30 -10.02
N GLU A 181 20.33 -31.64 -8.81
CA GLU A 181 20.35 -33.01 -8.31
C GLU A 181 19.50 -33.95 -9.18
N GLN A 182 18.26 -33.57 -9.49
CA GLN A 182 17.38 -34.36 -10.36
C GLN A 182 17.97 -34.60 -11.77
N LEU A 183 18.71 -33.62 -12.31
CA LEU A 183 19.29 -33.67 -13.65
C LEU A 183 20.79 -34.03 -13.67
N ASP A 184 21.33 -34.49 -12.53
CA ASP A 184 22.73 -34.87 -12.33
C ASP A 184 23.74 -33.76 -12.75
N ILE A 185 23.38 -32.50 -12.51
CA ILE A 185 24.20 -31.32 -12.82
C ILE A 185 25.19 -31.08 -11.69
N ASN A 186 26.46 -31.37 -11.95
CA ASN A 186 27.53 -31.05 -11.03
C ASN A 186 28.13 -29.66 -11.33
N ILE A 187 28.02 -28.74 -10.38
CA ILE A 187 28.73 -27.45 -10.39
C ILE A 187 29.97 -27.58 -9.52
N SER A 188 31.14 -27.60 -10.16
CA SER A 188 32.44 -27.82 -9.50
C SER A 188 32.78 -26.78 -8.42
N ASN A 189 32.18 -25.58 -8.48
CA ASN A 189 32.35 -24.55 -7.47
C ASN A 189 31.01 -23.86 -7.15
N LEU A 190 30.37 -24.30 -6.06
CA LEU A 190 29.10 -23.75 -5.60
C LEU A 190 29.17 -22.24 -5.27
N ARG A 191 30.34 -21.69 -4.90
CA ARG A 191 30.47 -20.24 -4.67
C ARG A 191 30.17 -19.42 -5.92
N ILE A 192 30.52 -19.91 -7.10
CA ILE A 192 30.23 -19.20 -8.36
C ILE A 192 28.71 -19.16 -8.60
N LEU A 193 28.02 -20.26 -8.33
CA LEU A 193 26.55 -20.30 -8.35
C LEU A 193 25.98 -19.32 -7.33
N TYR A 194 26.51 -19.28 -6.10
CA TYR A 194 26.02 -18.40 -5.04
C TYR A 194 26.12 -16.92 -5.41
N PHE A 195 27.29 -16.47 -5.87
CA PHE A 195 27.46 -15.08 -6.30
C PHE A 195 26.58 -14.74 -7.51
N SER A 196 26.51 -15.64 -8.50
CA SER A 196 25.65 -15.44 -9.68
C SER A 196 24.19 -15.32 -9.26
N LEU A 197 23.69 -16.23 -8.41
CA LEU A 197 22.33 -16.21 -7.91
C LEU A 197 22.04 -14.94 -7.10
N ASN A 198 22.92 -14.58 -6.16
CA ASN A 198 22.77 -13.37 -5.34
C ASN A 198 22.58 -12.13 -6.21
N GLN A 199 23.46 -11.94 -7.20
CA GLN A 199 23.39 -10.81 -8.13
C GLN A 199 22.11 -10.80 -8.98
N LYS A 200 21.50 -11.96 -9.24
CA LYS A 200 20.28 -12.05 -10.03
C LYS A 200 19.02 -11.89 -9.20
N VAL A 201 18.98 -12.44 -7.99
CA VAL A 201 17.82 -12.30 -7.08
C VAL A 201 17.71 -10.85 -6.56
N LYS A 202 18.84 -10.17 -6.31
CA LYS A 202 18.90 -8.71 -6.00
C LYS A 202 18.22 -7.80 -7.02
N LEU A 203 18.02 -8.30 -8.25
CA LEU A 203 17.31 -7.57 -9.30
C LEU A 203 15.78 -7.72 -9.20
N ALA A 204 15.27 -8.43 -8.19
CA ALA A 204 13.85 -8.48 -7.88
C ALA A 204 13.35 -7.06 -7.59
N VAL A 205 12.20 -6.72 -8.15
CA VAL A 205 11.62 -5.37 -8.08
C VAL A 205 10.41 -5.41 -7.16
N LEU A 206 10.30 -4.47 -6.23
CA LEU A 206 9.08 -4.32 -5.43
C LEU A 206 7.88 -4.04 -6.35
N SER A 207 6.83 -4.83 -6.22
CA SER A 207 5.69 -4.88 -7.14
C SER A 207 4.32 -4.86 -6.46
N GLY A 208 4.28 -4.99 -5.13
CA GLY A 208 3.09 -4.76 -4.33
C GLY A 208 3.44 -4.40 -2.89
N MET A 209 2.58 -3.63 -2.24
CA MET A 209 2.71 -3.29 -0.83
C MET A 209 1.33 -3.06 -0.22
N LYS A 210 1.08 -3.62 0.95
CA LYS A 210 -0.07 -3.29 1.81
C LYS A 210 0.43 -2.68 3.09
N VAL A 211 -0.13 -1.54 3.44
CA VAL A 211 0.23 -0.75 4.61
C VAL A 211 -1.03 -0.44 5.39
N ASN A 212 -0.93 -0.46 6.71
CA ASN A 212 -1.98 -0.05 7.62
C ASN A 212 -1.38 0.90 8.65
N CYS A 213 -1.90 2.13 8.71
CA CYS A 213 -1.42 3.19 9.59
C CYS A 213 -2.56 3.71 10.47
N MET A 214 -2.29 3.98 11.74
CA MET A 214 -3.25 4.64 12.64
C MET A 214 -2.76 6.02 13.07
N PHE A 215 -3.57 7.04 12.80
CA PHE A 215 -3.31 8.45 13.10
C PHE A 215 -4.18 8.93 14.26
N GLY A 216 -3.59 9.68 15.19
CA GLY A 216 -4.34 10.47 16.17
C GLY A 216 -4.77 11.80 15.55
N LEU A 217 -6.07 12.12 15.61
CA LEU A 217 -6.64 13.33 14.99
C LEU A 217 -6.75 14.54 15.94
N GLY A 218 -6.66 14.29 17.26
CA GLY A 218 -6.94 15.25 18.33
C GLY A 218 -8.31 15.95 18.24
N GLY A 219 -9.23 15.34 17.50
CA GLY A 219 -10.59 15.75 17.22
C GLY A 219 -11.40 14.52 16.80
N SER A 220 -12.69 14.67 16.53
CA SER A 220 -13.58 13.53 16.26
C SER A 220 -13.46 13.00 14.84
N TYR A 221 -13.20 11.69 14.69
CA TYR A 221 -13.24 11.01 13.40
C TYR A 221 -14.61 11.14 12.73
N GLY A 222 -15.70 11.06 13.50
CA GLY A 222 -17.06 11.16 12.93
C GLY A 222 -17.29 12.50 12.23
N SER A 223 -16.81 13.59 12.84
CA SER A 223 -16.86 14.92 12.22
C SER A 223 -15.92 15.04 11.02
N LEU A 224 -14.69 14.53 11.14
CA LEU A 224 -13.77 14.51 10.00
C LEU A 224 -14.33 13.70 8.82
N PHE A 225 -14.98 12.56 9.09
CA PHE A 225 -15.57 11.70 8.07
C PHE A 225 -16.69 12.40 7.30
N GLU A 226 -17.61 13.08 7.99
CA GLU A 226 -18.68 13.86 7.32
C GLU A 226 -18.09 14.95 6.42
N GLU A 227 -17.01 15.60 6.83
CA GLU A 227 -16.32 16.63 6.04
C GLU A 227 -15.55 16.03 4.85
N LEU A 228 -14.81 14.94 5.06
CA LEU A 228 -14.11 14.20 3.99
C LEU A 228 -15.08 13.58 2.97
N SER A 229 -16.29 13.20 3.40
CA SER A 229 -17.29 12.58 2.53
C SER A 229 -17.78 13.49 1.40
N GLN A 230 -17.54 14.80 1.52
CA GLN A 230 -17.91 15.82 0.55
C GLN A 230 -16.88 15.97 -0.57
N LEU A 231 -15.69 15.36 -0.43
CA LEU A 231 -14.61 15.49 -1.39
C LEU A 231 -14.99 14.94 -2.77
N ILE A 232 -14.78 15.75 -3.80
CA ILE A 232 -15.04 15.38 -5.19
C ILE A 232 -13.72 15.39 -5.95
N PRO A 233 -13.33 14.30 -6.63
CA PRO A 233 -12.16 14.30 -7.49
C PRO A 233 -12.23 15.40 -8.54
N SER A 234 -11.15 16.17 -8.69
CA SER A 234 -11.01 17.12 -9.80
C SER A 234 -10.99 16.42 -11.15
N ASN A 235 -10.43 15.19 -11.20
CA ASN A 235 -10.41 14.34 -12.39
C ASN A 235 -10.84 12.89 -12.07
N LYS A 236 -12.06 12.51 -12.50
CA LYS A 236 -12.61 11.15 -12.31
C LYS A 236 -11.86 10.04 -13.06
N ARG A 237 -11.01 10.41 -14.03
CA ARG A 237 -10.10 9.47 -14.73
C ARG A 237 -8.85 9.16 -13.91
N GLU A 238 -8.46 10.05 -12.99
CA GLU A 238 -7.29 9.84 -12.12
C GLU A 238 -7.64 9.07 -10.86
N MET A 239 -8.75 9.43 -10.22
CA MET A 239 -9.20 8.79 -8.99
C MET A 239 -10.71 8.74 -8.88
N ASN A 240 -11.18 7.83 -8.04
CA ASN A 240 -12.57 7.70 -7.67
C ASN A 240 -12.68 7.61 -6.15
N ILE A 241 -13.68 8.28 -5.58
CA ILE A 241 -13.97 8.25 -4.15
C ILE A 241 -15.34 7.59 -3.99
N LYS A 242 -15.43 6.61 -3.09
CA LYS A 242 -16.66 5.95 -2.67
C LYS A 242 -16.81 6.14 -1.17
N ILE A 243 -18.02 6.44 -0.73
CA ILE A 243 -18.33 6.68 0.67
C ILE A 243 -19.37 5.64 1.11
N ASP A 244 -19.07 4.94 2.19
CA ASP A 244 -20.01 4.15 2.96
C ASP A 244 -20.35 4.93 4.24
N LYS A 245 -21.54 5.53 4.26
CA LYS A 245 -21.99 6.36 5.39
C LYS A 245 -22.37 5.52 6.61
N GLU A 246 -22.81 4.28 6.42
CA GLU A 246 -23.27 3.40 7.50
C GLU A 246 -22.08 2.97 8.36
N HIS A 247 -20.98 2.57 7.71
CA HIS A 247 -19.77 2.12 8.39
C HIS A 247 -18.74 3.23 8.61
N GLN A 248 -19.03 4.46 8.17
CA GLN A 248 -18.10 5.59 8.15
C GLN A 248 -16.78 5.24 7.45
N ILE A 249 -16.86 4.70 6.23
CA ILE A 249 -15.68 4.29 5.43
C ILE A 249 -15.59 5.14 4.18
N MET A 250 -14.39 5.61 3.87
CA MET A 250 -14.06 6.29 2.62
C MET A 250 -13.05 5.44 1.84
N ASP A 251 -13.47 4.94 0.68
CA ASP A 251 -12.66 4.16 -0.24
C ASP A 251 -12.23 5.02 -1.43
N ILE A 252 -10.92 5.17 -1.63
CA ILE A 252 -10.32 5.96 -2.69
C ILE A 252 -9.58 4.99 -3.61
N THR A 253 -9.97 4.97 -4.88
CA THR A 253 -9.32 4.19 -5.92
C THR A 253 -8.54 5.12 -6.83
N ILE A 254 -7.22 4.97 -6.87
CA ILE A 254 -6.36 5.68 -7.80
C ILE A 254 -6.19 4.82 -9.06
N LYS A 255 -6.57 5.39 -10.19
CA LYS A 255 -6.56 4.76 -11.52
C LYS A 255 -5.37 5.18 -12.37
N ASN A 256 -4.67 6.24 -11.97
CA ASN A 256 -3.55 6.80 -12.73
C ASN A 256 -2.25 6.71 -11.93
N SER A 257 -1.33 5.86 -12.39
CA SER A 257 0.00 5.70 -11.81
C SER A 257 0.83 6.99 -11.80
N GLY A 258 0.60 7.91 -12.73
CA GLY A 258 1.25 9.21 -12.77
C GLY A 258 0.89 10.12 -11.60
N PHE A 259 -0.33 10.04 -11.06
CA PHE A 259 -0.70 10.78 -9.84
C PHE A 259 0.12 10.31 -8.64
N LEU A 260 0.24 9.00 -8.45
CA LEU A 260 1.05 8.41 -7.37
C LEU A 260 2.52 8.78 -7.51
N SER A 261 3.05 8.75 -8.73
CA SER A 261 4.43 9.16 -8.99
C SER A 261 4.68 10.61 -8.56
N LYS A 262 3.76 11.53 -8.89
CA LYS A 262 3.83 12.94 -8.45
C LYS A 262 3.71 13.11 -6.94
N ALA A 263 2.80 12.36 -6.32
CA ALA A 263 2.54 12.48 -4.89
C ALA A 263 3.77 12.09 -4.06
N TYR A 264 4.46 11.02 -4.45
CA TYR A 264 5.60 10.47 -3.72
C TYR A 264 6.95 11.06 -4.13
N SER A 265 7.09 11.55 -5.37
CA SER A 265 8.22 12.39 -5.77
C SER A 265 8.41 13.57 -4.81
N ALA A 266 7.30 14.20 -4.44
CA ALA A 266 7.33 15.37 -3.58
C ALA A 266 7.60 15.01 -2.11
N TYR A 267 7.17 13.82 -1.66
CA TYR A 267 7.55 13.27 -0.35
C TYR A 267 9.08 13.20 -0.19
N LEU A 268 9.79 12.77 -1.24
CA LEU A 268 11.25 12.67 -1.22
C LEU A 268 12.00 13.99 -1.48
N ASN A 269 11.30 15.14 -1.39
CA ASN A 269 11.86 16.47 -1.67
C ASN A 269 12.58 16.58 -3.04
N CYS A 270 12.13 15.79 -4.02
CA CYS A 270 12.71 15.75 -5.34
C CYS A 270 11.82 16.58 -6.29
N PRO A 271 12.31 17.70 -6.84
CA PRO A 271 11.50 18.56 -7.69
C PRO A 271 11.28 17.87 -9.03
N TRP A 272 10.09 17.30 -9.23
CA TRP A 272 9.66 16.85 -10.56
C TRP A 272 8.88 17.99 -11.21
N ASP A 273 9.25 18.37 -12.43
CA ASP A 273 8.44 19.28 -13.23
C ASP A 273 7.34 18.47 -13.95
N GLU A 274 6.19 19.07 -14.30
CA GLU A 274 5.09 18.35 -14.98
C GLU A 274 5.54 17.70 -16.31
N LYS A 275 6.63 18.21 -16.87
CA LYS A 275 7.32 17.70 -18.05
C LYS A 275 8.01 16.35 -17.79
N ASP A 276 8.42 16.07 -16.55
CA ASP A 276 9.20 14.88 -16.17
C ASP A 276 8.30 13.66 -15.93
N ILE A 277 7.07 13.87 -15.45
CA ILE A 277 6.02 12.83 -15.35
C ILE A 277 5.59 12.29 -16.74
N GLY A 278 5.89 13.05 -17.80
CA GLY A 278 5.64 12.67 -19.20
C GLY A 278 6.89 12.43 -20.06
N ARG A 279 8.11 12.66 -19.55
CA ARG A 279 9.35 12.55 -20.34
C ARG A 279 9.87 11.12 -20.40
N LYS A 280 10.30 10.72 -21.59
CA LYS A 280 10.87 9.41 -21.89
C LYS A 280 12.37 9.58 -22.05
N ILE A 281 13.13 8.90 -21.21
CA ILE A 281 14.59 9.02 -21.15
C ILE A 281 15.21 7.89 -21.98
N PRO A 282 16.10 8.16 -22.95
CA PRO A 282 16.82 7.13 -23.70
C PRO A 282 17.99 6.55 -22.88
N LEU A 283 18.22 5.24 -22.99
CA LEU A 283 19.43 4.58 -22.50
C LEU A 283 20.62 4.94 -23.41
N ALA A 284 21.68 5.51 -22.83
CA ALA A 284 22.94 5.71 -23.53
C ALA A 284 23.65 4.36 -23.76
N ARG A 285 24.08 4.09 -25.00
CA ARG A 285 25.24 3.22 -25.23
C ARG A 285 26.46 4.12 -25.23
N LEU A 286 27.50 3.71 -24.53
CA LEU A 286 28.56 4.56 -23.98
C LEU A 286 29.20 5.59 -24.94
N ASN A 287 29.16 5.42 -26.28
CA ASN A 287 30.00 6.22 -27.19
C ASN A 287 29.31 6.79 -28.45
N GLU A 288 27.98 6.79 -28.60
CA GLU A 288 27.33 7.42 -29.78
C GLU A 288 26.05 8.21 -29.45
N LEU A 289 25.90 9.39 -30.09
CA LEU A 289 24.70 10.23 -30.02
C LEU A 289 23.55 9.58 -30.82
N TYR A 290 22.66 8.89 -30.11
CA TYR A 290 21.49 8.23 -30.69
C TYR A 290 20.28 9.17 -30.79
N THR A 291 19.70 9.30 -31.99
CA THR A 291 18.48 10.08 -32.24
C THR A 291 17.23 9.20 -32.14
N ILE A 292 16.35 9.52 -31.18
CA ILE A 292 15.16 8.75 -30.79
C ILE A 292 14.13 8.65 -31.94
N LYS A 293 13.63 7.44 -32.26
CA LYS A 293 12.47 7.24 -33.14
C LYS A 293 11.21 6.93 -32.31
N SER A 294 10.03 7.19 -32.89
CA SER A 294 8.72 7.01 -32.23
C SER A 294 8.41 5.57 -31.81
N SER A 295 9.11 4.58 -32.39
CA SER A 295 9.03 3.15 -32.06
C SER A 295 9.74 2.78 -30.75
N ASP A 296 10.74 3.56 -30.32
CA ASP A 296 11.69 3.16 -29.25
C ASP A 296 11.19 3.53 -27.84
N VAL A 297 10.08 4.27 -27.83
CA VAL A 297 9.39 4.84 -26.67
C VAL A 297 8.47 3.83 -25.95
N ARG A 298 8.35 2.59 -26.47
CA ARG A 298 7.35 1.59 -26.06
C ARG A 298 7.93 0.25 -25.57
N VAL A 299 9.10 0.24 -24.92
CA VAL A 299 9.59 -1.00 -24.28
C VAL A 299 9.90 -0.72 -22.81
N TYR A 300 8.85 -0.73 -22.01
CA TYR A 300 8.95 -0.95 -20.57
C TYR A 300 8.84 -2.46 -20.33
N ASP A 301 9.39 -2.97 -19.23
CA ASP A 301 9.05 -4.31 -18.73
C ASP A 301 7.59 -4.27 -18.24
N TYR A 302 6.66 -4.25 -19.19
CA TYR A 302 5.23 -4.40 -18.97
C TYR A 302 4.98 -5.84 -18.57
N ASN A 303 4.61 -6.04 -17.31
CA ASN A 303 4.08 -7.32 -16.89
C ASN A 303 2.56 -7.30 -17.03
N ASP A 304 2.02 -7.98 -18.05
CA ASP A 304 0.58 -8.02 -18.33
C ASP A 304 -0.27 -8.41 -17.11
N PHE A 305 0.23 -9.22 -16.17
CA PHE A 305 -0.51 -9.69 -15.00
C PHE A 305 -0.49 -8.69 -13.85
N LEU A 306 0.68 -8.10 -13.55
CA LEU A 306 0.83 -7.13 -12.48
C LEU A 306 0.27 -5.76 -12.91
N ASP A 307 0.60 -5.32 -14.13
CA ASP A 307 0.22 -4.01 -14.64
C ASP A 307 -1.25 -3.95 -15.13
N SER A 308 -1.92 -5.09 -15.33
CA SER A 308 -3.40 -5.10 -15.52
C SER A 308 -4.16 -4.93 -14.20
N LYS A 309 -3.46 -5.09 -13.07
CA LYS A 309 -3.98 -4.91 -11.72
C LYS A 309 -3.47 -3.61 -11.08
N ASP A 310 -2.85 -2.69 -11.84
CA ASP A 310 -2.35 -1.38 -11.41
C ASP A 310 -3.49 -0.49 -10.86
N ILE A 311 -3.90 -0.77 -9.63
CA ILE A 311 -4.95 -0.05 -8.92
C ILE A 311 -4.45 0.13 -7.51
N SER A 312 -4.25 1.37 -7.11
CA SER A 312 -3.98 1.66 -5.71
C SER A 312 -5.27 1.98 -5.00
N THR A 313 -5.50 1.33 -3.87
CA THR A 313 -6.66 1.58 -3.03
C THR A 313 -6.20 2.18 -1.72
N ILE A 314 -6.93 3.19 -1.26
CA ILE A 314 -6.75 3.80 0.05
C ILE A 314 -8.11 3.72 0.72
N ARG A 315 -8.15 3.10 1.89
CA ARG A 315 -9.35 3.00 2.72
C ARG A 315 -9.11 3.76 4.00
N ILE A 316 -9.96 4.74 4.26
CA ILE A 316 -9.97 5.52 5.50
C ILE A 316 -11.17 5.07 6.32
N MET A 317 -10.93 4.71 7.57
CA MET A 317 -11.96 4.24 8.51
C MET A 317 -11.68 4.75 9.93
N ARG A 318 -12.66 4.63 10.80
CA ARG A 318 -12.51 4.93 12.23
C ARG A 318 -11.51 3.98 12.89
N GLY A 319 -10.66 4.51 13.77
CA GLY A 319 -9.78 3.71 14.62
C GLY A 319 -10.48 3.13 15.85
N ASN A 320 -9.68 2.65 16.79
CA ASN A 320 -10.17 2.01 18.02
C ASN A 320 -10.90 2.99 18.96
N THR A 321 -10.64 4.29 18.81
CA THR A 321 -11.22 5.36 19.62
C THR A 321 -11.93 6.39 18.73
N PRO A 322 -12.84 7.23 19.27
CA PRO A 322 -13.52 8.28 18.49
C PRO A 322 -12.60 9.31 17.84
N ASP A 323 -11.36 9.44 18.33
CA ASP A 323 -10.37 10.44 17.93
C ASP A 323 -9.19 9.86 17.12
N THR A 324 -9.31 8.60 16.69
CA THR A 324 -8.30 7.94 15.85
C THR A 324 -8.86 7.57 14.49
N MET A 325 -7.96 7.56 13.50
CA MET A 325 -8.24 7.22 12.11
C MET A 325 -7.30 6.11 11.66
N VAL A 326 -7.84 5.07 11.03
CA VAL A 326 -7.07 4.02 10.38
C VAL A 326 -7.07 4.23 8.87
N VAL A 327 -5.90 4.13 8.26
CA VAL A 327 -5.69 4.28 6.83
C VAL A 327 -4.99 3.04 6.31
N ARG A 328 -5.68 2.28 5.47
CA ARG A 328 -5.13 1.12 4.76
C ARG A 328 -4.82 1.50 3.33
N VAL A 329 -3.60 1.21 2.89
CA VAL A 329 -3.13 1.49 1.54
C VAL A 329 -2.64 0.21 0.89
N GLU A 330 -3.22 -0.12 -0.25
CA GLU A 330 -2.76 -1.21 -1.10
C GLU A 330 -2.23 -0.60 -2.40
N LEU A 331 -0.94 -0.81 -2.66
CA LEU A 331 -0.27 -0.44 -3.89
C LEU A 331 0.06 -1.71 -4.66
N THR A 332 -0.43 -1.82 -5.88
CA THR A 332 -0.12 -2.95 -6.78
C THR A 332 0.53 -2.42 -8.04
N GLY A 333 1.43 -3.22 -8.62
CA GLY A 333 2.05 -2.90 -9.89
C GLY A 333 3.53 -2.53 -9.79
N MET A 334 4.32 -3.08 -10.70
CA MET A 334 5.75 -2.77 -10.78
C MET A 334 5.98 -1.29 -11.10
N ARG A 335 5.14 -0.72 -11.97
CA ARG A 335 5.25 0.67 -12.43
C ARG A 335 4.92 1.70 -11.36
N ILE A 336 3.96 1.37 -10.49
CA ILE A 336 3.52 2.29 -9.45
C ILE A 336 4.65 2.41 -8.43
N ILE A 337 5.14 1.28 -7.94
CA ILE A 337 6.15 1.24 -6.89
C ILE A 337 7.53 1.68 -7.38
N SER A 338 7.95 1.30 -8.59
CA SER A 338 9.26 1.70 -9.12
C SER A 338 9.42 3.22 -9.22
N ARG A 339 8.31 3.95 -9.33
CA ARG A 339 8.30 5.42 -9.42
C ARG A 339 8.28 6.11 -8.04
N LEU A 340 8.10 5.39 -6.94
CA LEU A 340 7.96 5.98 -5.60
C LEU A 340 9.31 6.26 -4.91
N VAL A 341 10.41 5.59 -5.29
CA VAL A 341 11.54 5.35 -4.35
C VAL A 341 12.94 5.76 -4.86
N LYS A 342 13.09 6.40 -6.03
CA LYS A 342 14.43 6.82 -6.48
C LYS A 342 14.56 8.31 -6.80
N VAL A 343 15.50 8.93 -6.08
CA VAL A 343 15.93 10.34 -6.13
C VAL A 343 16.38 10.78 -7.55
N SER A 344 16.78 9.86 -8.42
CA SER A 344 17.22 10.19 -9.78
C SER A 344 16.09 10.47 -10.78
N ALA A 345 14.82 10.21 -10.41
CA ALA A 345 13.66 10.26 -11.31
C ALA A 345 13.80 9.41 -12.60
N ASN A 346 14.80 8.52 -12.65
CA ASN A 346 15.10 7.73 -13.83
C ASN A 346 14.21 6.48 -13.87
N ALA A 347 13.25 6.44 -14.79
CA ALA A 347 12.33 5.31 -14.99
C ALA A 347 13.03 3.98 -15.36
N THR A 348 14.32 3.99 -15.69
CA THR A 348 15.12 2.78 -15.93
C THR A 348 15.68 2.17 -14.65
N ASP A 349 15.69 2.93 -13.56
CA ASP A 349 16.18 2.49 -12.28
C ASP A 349 15.06 1.80 -11.47
N LYS A 350 15.13 0.48 -11.38
CA LYS A 350 14.16 -0.34 -10.64
C LYS A 350 14.38 -0.22 -9.14
N VAL A 351 13.29 -0.16 -8.37
CA VAL A 351 13.33 -0.26 -6.90
C VAL A 351 13.56 -1.72 -6.55
N GLN A 352 14.80 -2.02 -6.17
CA GLN A 352 15.19 -3.37 -5.76
C GLN A 352 14.47 -3.71 -4.46
N ALA A 353 13.89 -4.91 -4.40
CA ALA A 353 13.19 -5.40 -3.22
C ALA A 353 14.09 -5.38 -1.97
N ASP A 354 15.39 -5.61 -2.14
CA ASP A 354 16.36 -5.63 -1.05
C ASP A 354 16.62 -4.24 -0.43
N ARG A 355 16.07 -3.16 -1.03
CA ARG A 355 16.09 -1.80 -0.45
C ARG A 355 14.80 -1.46 0.32
N LEU A 356 13.95 -2.45 0.58
CA LEU A 356 12.66 -2.29 1.25
C LEU A 356 12.78 -1.52 2.58
N PHE A 357 13.76 -1.90 3.41
CA PHE A 357 13.98 -1.29 4.72
C PHE A 357 14.45 0.16 4.65
N GLU A 358 15.45 0.45 3.80
CA GLU A 358 15.94 1.81 3.55
C GLU A 358 14.83 2.75 3.03
N SER A 359 13.77 2.18 2.45
CA SER A 359 12.75 2.92 1.72
C SER A 359 11.44 3.11 2.49
N PHE A 360 11.12 2.26 3.46
CA PHE A 360 9.76 2.15 4.01
C PHE A 360 9.68 1.82 5.51
N ALA A 361 10.78 1.91 6.27
CA ALA A 361 10.80 1.48 7.68
C ALA A 361 9.73 2.16 8.56
N VAL A 362 9.30 3.38 8.22
CA VAL A 362 8.15 4.06 8.82
C VAL A 362 7.23 4.58 7.71
N PRO A 363 6.11 3.89 7.39
CA PRO A 363 5.30 4.25 6.24
C PRO A 363 4.38 5.46 6.50
N ASP A 364 4.33 5.99 7.71
CA ASP A 364 3.34 6.98 8.13
C ASP A 364 3.44 8.29 7.39
N ASP A 365 4.66 8.82 7.28
CA ASP A 365 4.90 10.08 6.58
C ASP A 365 4.55 9.92 5.08
N MET A 366 4.88 8.75 4.53
CA MET A 366 4.52 8.38 3.16
C MET A 366 2.99 8.34 2.97
N ILE A 367 2.25 7.71 3.89
CA ILE A 367 0.79 7.66 3.85
C ILE A 367 0.17 9.04 4.08
N ALA A 368 0.69 9.83 5.02
CA ALA A 368 0.27 11.22 5.26
C ALA A 368 0.46 12.08 4.00
N CYS A 369 1.60 11.96 3.31
CA CYS A 369 1.85 12.65 2.05
C CYS A 369 0.82 12.26 0.98
N LEU A 370 0.53 10.96 0.86
CA LEU A 370 -0.46 10.46 -0.08
C LEU A 370 -1.85 11.05 0.21
N LEU A 371 -2.28 11.05 1.48
CA LEU A 371 -3.57 11.63 1.90
C LEU A 371 -3.64 13.12 1.54
N TRP A 372 -2.59 13.88 1.87
CA TRP A 372 -2.47 15.28 1.51
C TRP A 372 -2.60 15.53 0.01
N ARG A 373 -1.91 14.73 -0.81
CA ARG A 373 -1.95 14.85 -2.27
C ARG A 373 -3.30 14.45 -2.86
N ILE A 374 -3.99 13.49 -2.24
CA ILE A 374 -5.36 13.16 -2.63
C ILE A 374 -6.26 14.37 -2.38
N ILE A 375 -6.20 14.96 -1.19
CA ILE A 375 -6.97 16.16 -0.84
C ILE A 375 -6.69 17.29 -1.83
N TRP A 376 -5.42 17.53 -2.16
CA TRP A 376 -5.02 18.55 -3.14
C TRP A 376 -5.65 18.35 -4.53
N ARG A 377 -5.94 17.10 -4.92
CA ARG A 377 -6.57 16.76 -6.21
C ARG A 377 -8.09 16.71 -6.15
N THR A 378 -8.70 17.23 -5.10
CA THR A 378 -10.15 17.43 -5.01
C THR A 378 -10.55 18.82 -5.47
N LYS A 379 -11.82 19.00 -5.81
CA LYS A 379 -12.36 20.31 -6.21
C LYS A 379 -12.37 21.31 -5.05
N GLN A 380 -12.38 20.81 -3.82
CA GLN A 380 -12.55 21.59 -2.59
C GLN A 380 -11.29 22.35 -2.19
N TRP A 381 -10.10 21.80 -2.42
CA TRP A 381 -8.84 22.28 -1.83
C TRP A 381 -8.52 23.78 -2.04
N ASN A 382 -8.89 24.36 -3.17
CA ASN A 382 -8.63 25.78 -3.44
C ASN A 382 -9.79 26.41 -4.23
N SER A 383 -11.02 26.12 -3.84
CA SER A 383 -12.21 26.60 -4.54
C SER A 383 -13.25 27.18 -3.60
N GLU A 384 -13.52 28.46 -3.77
CA GLU A 384 -14.70 29.12 -3.17
C GLU A 384 -16.02 28.53 -3.71
N LYS A 385 -15.99 27.87 -4.88
CA LYS A 385 -17.18 27.28 -5.52
C LYS A 385 -17.58 25.93 -4.93
N PHE A 386 -16.66 25.26 -4.25
CA PHE A 386 -16.88 23.95 -3.65
C PHE A 386 -16.42 23.98 -2.18
N PRO A 387 -17.09 24.77 -1.32
CA PRO A 387 -16.77 24.78 0.10
C PRO A 387 -17.08 23.41 0.71
N ILE A 388 -16.33 23.05 1.76
CA ILE A 388 -16.67 21.93 2.63
C ILE A 388 -17.61 22.47 3.70
N GLU A 389 -18.82 21.92 3.74
CA GLU A 389 -19.76 22.15 4.83
C GLU A 389 -19.21 21.50 6.09
N ARG A 390 -19.24 22.25 7.19
CA ARG A 390 -18.78 21.76 8.48
C ARG A 390 -19.69 20.64 8.98
N SER A 391 -19.09 19.65 9.64
CA SER A 391 -19.84 18.60 10.31
C SER A 391 -20.54 19.11 11.57
N LEU A 392 -21.79 18.67 11.76
CA LEU A 392 -22.54 18.84 13.01
C LEU A 392 -22.59 17.54 13.85
N PHE A 393 -21.83 16.51 13.45
CA PHE A 393 -21.82 15.19 14.07
C PHE A 393 -21.61 15.24 15.58
N ASN A 394 -20.62 16.02 16.04
CA ASN A 394 -20.33 16.16 17.47
C ASN A 394 -21.46 16.88 18.22
N VAL A 395 -22.03 17.93 17.63
CA VAL A 395 -23.15 18.67 18.22
C VAL A 395 -24.34 17.75 18.42
N TYR A 396 -24.72 16.98 17.39
CA TYR A 396 -25.81 16.02 17.50
C TYR A 396 -25.47 14.88 18.47
N SER A 397 -24.25 14.38 18.47
CA SER A 397 -23.82 13.32 19.40
C SER A 397 -23.91 13.77 20.86
N GLN A 398 -23.43 14.98 21.17
CA GLN A 398 -23.55 15.57 22.50
C GLN A 398 -25.01 15.78 22.89
N PHE A 399 -25.82 16.34 21.98
CA PHE A 399 -27.25 16.55 22.21
C PHE A 399 -27.97 15.24 22.51
N ILE A 400 -27.61 14.13 21.84
CA ILE A 400 -28.19 12.80 22.08
C ILE A 400 -27.74 12.23 23.44
N GLN A 401 -26.47 12.40 23.83
CA GLN A 401 -25.91 11.86 25.07
C GLN A 401 -26.52 12.45 26.35
N GLU A 402 -27.07 13.66 26.29
CA GLU A 402 -27.71 14.32 27.43
C GLU A 402 -29.06 13.69 27.84
N TYR A 403 -29.52 12.62 27.17
CA TYR A 403 -30.83 12.01 27.44
C TYR A 403 -30.75 10.63 28.11
N GLU A 404 -31.44 10.48 29.25
CA GLU A 404 -31.48 9.26 30.10
C GLU A 404 -32.31 8.08 29.53
N GLY A 405 -32.44 7.94 28.21
CA GLY A 405 -32.87 6.68 27.58
C GLY A 405 -34.36 6.30 27.59
N SER A 406 -35.31 7.19 27.91
CA SER A 406 -36.74 6.86 27.79
C SER A 406 -37.23 6.87 26.32
N ARG A 407 -38.12 5.93 25.94
CA ARG A 407 -38.61 5.79 24.54
C ARG A 407 -39.31 7.04 23.99
N ASN A 408 -39.99 7.80 24.85
CA ASN A 408 -40.68 9.03 24.44
C ASN A 408 -39.69 10.16 24.20
N ILE A 409 -38.67 10.27 25.05
CA ILE A 409 -37.57 11.22 24.89
C ILE A 409 -36.80 10.92 23.59
N ALA A 410 -36.49 9.65 23.31
CA ALA A 410 -35.80 9.27 22.07
C ALA A 410 -36.56 9.71 20.80
N LYS A 411 -37.88 9.52 20.76
CA LYS A 411 -38.73 9.98 19.64
C LYS A 411 -38.72 11.49 19.50
N GLN A 412 -38.79 12.20 20.62
CA GLN A 412 -38.77 13.66 20.65
C GLN A 412 -37.42 14.21 20.16
N THR A 413 -36.30 13.66 20.65
CA THR A 413 -34.96 14.01 20.20
C THR A 413 -34.79 13.78 18.70
N ALA A 414 -35.30 12.66 18.16
CA ALA A 414 -35.29 12.41 16.72
C ALA A 414 -36.08 13.47 15.94
N VAL A 415 -37.26 13.88 16.43
CA VAL A 415 -38.05 14.96 15.81
C VAL A 415 -37.28 16.29 15.84
N ILE A 416 -36.64 16.63 16.95
CA ILE A 416 -35.84 17.85 17.08
C ILE A 416 -34.69 17.86 16.06
N ILE A 417 -33.94 16.77 15.93
CA ILE A 417 -32.84 16.64 14.96
C ILE A 417 -33.35 16.71 13.51
N LEU A 418 -34.50 16.10 13.20
CA LEU A 418 -35.08 16.18 11.86
C LEU A 418 -35.52 17.61 11.52
N LEU A 419 -36.06 18.34 12.50
CA LEU A 419 -36.50 19.72 12.34
C LEU A 419 -35.33 20.71 12.32
N SER A 420 -34.18 20.40 12.94
CA SER A 420 -33.03 21.31 12.97
C SER A 420 -32.47 21.57 11.56
N GLN A 421 -32.66 20.64 10.62
CA GLN A 421 -32.27 20.79 9.21
C GLN A 421 -33.22 21.68 8.38
N LYS A 422 -34.24 22.28 9.00
CA LYS A 422 -35.22 23.15 8.35
C LYS A 422 -35.03 24.59 8.80
N ASN A 423 -35.49 25.55 8.00
CA ASN A 423 -35.55 26.96 8.41
C ASN A 423 -36.70 27.20 9.40
N ASP A 424 -36.70 28.33 10.11
CA ASP A 424 -37.65 28.61 11.18
C ASP A 424 -39.12 28.61 10.73
N GLU A 425 -39.40 29.11 9.51
CA GLU A 425 -40.76 29.07 8.95
C GLU A 425 -41.23 27.64 8.68
N GLU A 426 -40.36 26.79 8.13
CA GLU A 426 -40.64 25.38 7.88
C GLU A 426 -40.79 24.59 9.18
N ARG A 427 -39.93 24.85 10.18
CA ARG A 427 -40.02 24.25 11.52
C ARG A 427 -41.40 24.52 12.12
N GLU A 428 -41.84 25.78 12.13
CA GLU A 428 -43.15 26.14 12.69
C GLU A 428 -44.32 25.58 11.87
N ARG A 429 -44.23 25.57 10.54
CA ARG A 429 -45.26 24.92 9.71
C ARG A 429 -45.38 23.42 10.01
N LEU A 430 -44.26 22.71 10.15
CA LEU A 430 -44.25 21.27 10.41
C LEU A 430 -44.75 20.94 11.82
N ILE A 431 -44.32 21.70 12.83
CA ILE A 431 -44.79 21.54 14.22
C ILE A 431 -46.31 21.75 14.28
N ASN A 432 -46.83 22.80 13.65
CA ASN A 432 -48.26 23.09 13.70
C ASN A 432 -49.11 22.15 12.83
N LYS A 433 -48.52 21.53 11.79
CA LYS A 433 -49.20 20.55 10.93
C LYS A 433 -49.33 19.17 11.58
N TYR A 434 -48.28 18.68 12.25
CA TYR A 434 -48.22 17.28 12.72
C TYR A 434 -48.52 17.10 14.21
N PHE A 435 -48.57 18.18 15.00
CA PHE A 435 -48.97 18.12 16.40
C PHE A 435 -50.32 18.83 16.58
N ASP A 436 -51.29 18.12 17.17
CA ASP A 436 -52.65 18.61 17.40
C ASP A 436 -52.68 19.90 18.26
N LYS A 437 -53.82 20.61 18.21
CA LYS A 437 -54.04 21.83 19.02
C LYS A 437 -53.93 21.58 20.53
N ASN A 438 -54.20 20.35 20.98
CA ASN A 438 -54.14 19.96 22.39
C ASN A 438 -52.74 19.50 22.85
N ALA A 439 -51.76 19.38 21.94
CA ALA A 439 -50.39 18.95 22.22
C ALA A 439 -49.46 20.11 22.65
N SER A 440 -49.97 21.08 23.43
CA SER A 440 -49.26 22.32 23.77
C SER A 440 -47.93 22.07 24.49
N LYS A 441 -47.91 21.11 25.42
CA LYS A 441 -46.71 20.72 26.18
C LYS A 441 -45.61 20.15 25.27
N GLN A 442 -45.96 19.20 24.40
CA GLN A 442 -45.01 18.59 23.45
C GLN A 442 -44.44 19.61 22.47
N LYS A 443 -45.28 20.52 21.95
CA LYS A 443 -44.82 21.63 21.10
C LYS A 443 -43.82 22.53 21.81
N ALA A 444 -44.09 22.88 23.07
CA ALA A 444 -43.18 23.70 23.87
C ALA A 444 -41.83 23.00 24.11
N GLU A 445 -41.86 21.71 24.43
CA GLU A 445 -40.63 20.94 24.66
C GLU A 445 -39.80 20.76 23.37
N ILE A 446 -40.44 20.55 22.21
CA ILE A 446 -39.75 20.49 20.90
C ILE A 446 -39.09 21.84 20.58
N ARG A 447 -39.79 22.96 20.79
CA ARG A 447 -39.23 24.30 20.57
C ARG A 447 -38.06 24.60 21.51
N ALA A 448 -38.18 24.22 22.78
CA ALA A 448 -37.08 24.37 23.74
C ALA A 448 -35.86 23.53 23.33
N GLY A 449 -36.08 22.29 22.88
CA GLY A 449 -35.02 21.42 22.36
C GLY A 449 -34.36 21.97 21.10
N LEU A 450 -35.14 22.51 20.14
CA LEU A 450 -34.61 23.19 18.96
C LEU A 450 -33.76 24.39 19.33
N LYS A 451 -34.23 25.24 20.24
CA LYS A 451 -33.47 26.41 20.72
C LYS A 451 -32.13 25.99 21.34
N LYS A 452 -32.15 24.97 22.21
CA LYS A 452 -30.92 24.43 22.83
C LYS A 452 -29.94 23.93 21.76
N LEU A 453 -30.45 23.19 20.77
CA LEU A 453 -29.65 22.65 19.68
C LEU A 453 -29.07 23.76 18.79
N ASP A 454 -29.86 24.79 18.46
CA ASP A 454 -29.40 25.95 17.70
C ASP A 454 -28.28 26.71 18.45
N GLU A 455 -28.42 26.89 19.78
CA GLU A 455 -27.37 27.48 20.64
C GLU A 455 -26.08 26.64 20.61
N MET A 456 -26.20 25.30 20.62
CA MET A 456 -25.05 24.40 20.50
C MET A 456 -24.39 24.50 19.12
N ILE A 457 -25.17 24.56 18.04
CA ILE A 457 -24.69 24.74 16.67
C ILE A 457 -23.95 26.08 16.54
N GLU A 458 -24.53 27.17 17.06
CA GLU A 458 -23.91 28.50 17.00
C GLU A 458 -22.58 28.55 17.76
N LYS A 459 -22.51 27.88 18.91
CA LYS A 459 -21.26 27.74 19.67
C LYS A 459 -20.22 26.94 18.90
N ASP A 460 -20.61 25.81 18.33
CA ASP A 460 -19.71 24.96 17.55
C ASP A 460 -19.14 25.72 16.35
N CYS A 461 -19.96 26.48 15.62
CA CYS A 461 -19.56 27.32 14.47
C CYS A 461 -18.37 28.26 14.76
N LYS A 462 -18.06 28.57 16.02
CA LYS A 462 -16.89 29.39 16.42
C LYS A 462 -15.56 28.61 16.42
N GLU A 463 -15.59 27.29 16.50
CA GLU A 463 -14.37 26.46 16.42
C GLU A 463 -13.93 26.25 14.96
N LYS A 464 -12.74 25.68 14.72
CA LYS A 464 -12.31 25.30 13.35
C LYS A 464 -12.92 23.96 12.95
N ALA A 465 -13.29 23.81 11.68
CA ALA A 465 -13.73 22.53 11.10
C ALA A 465 -12.64 21.45 11.24
N GLU A 466 -13.05 20.19 11.39
CA GLU A 466 -12.12 19.06 11.61
C GLU A 466 -11.21 18.83 10.41
N PHE A 467 -11.70 19.01 9.20
CA PHE A 467 -10.96 18.97 7.95
C PHE A 467 -9.83 20.00 7.92
N THR A 468 -10.07 21.21 8.44
CA THR A 468 -9.02 22.24 8.55
C THR A 468 -7.97 21.86 9.59
N LYS A 469 -8.37 21.27 10.72
CA LYS A 469 -7.43 20.75 11.73
C LYS A 469 -6.58 19.61 11.14
N PHE A 470 -7.23 18.67 10.46
CA PHE A 470 -6.61 17.51 9.82
C PHE A 470 -5.61 17.91 8.73
N THR A 471 -6.02 18.74 7.77
CA THR A 471 -5.14 19.24 6.71
C THR A 471 -4.01 20.11 7.27
N GLY A 472 -4.29 20.93 8.28
CA GLY A 472 -3.25 21.66 9.02
C GLY A 472 -2.24 20.73 9.69
N GLY A 473 -2.69 19.62 10.30
CA GLY A 473 -1.83 18.60 10.87
C GLY A 473 -0.95 17.89 9.84
N LEU A 474 -1.53 17.54 8.68
CA LEU A 474 -0.79 16.98 7.55
C LEU A 474 0.31 17.93 7.06
N ILE A 475 0.03 19.23 6.94
CA ILE A 475 1.01 20.22 6.44
C ILE A 475 2.11 20.49 7.49
N ASN A 476 1.71 20.69 8.74
CA ASN A 476 2.62 21.20 9.78
C ASN A 476 3.53 20.13 10.36
N ASN A 477 3.08 18.88 10.45
CA ASN A 477 3.86 17.82 11.10
C ASN A 477 4.77 17.05 10.13
N TYR A 478 4.59 17.22 8.82
CA TYR A 478 5.28 16.39 7.82
C TYR A 478 6.01 17.21 6.74
N VAL A 479 6.29 18.50 7.01
CA VAL A 479 7.10 19.47 6.23
C VAL A 479 7.37 19.04 4.77
N TRP A 480 6.50 19.49 3.85
CA TRP A 480 6.50 19.11 2.44
C TRP A 480 7.17 20.09 1.50
#